data_AF-A0A8I2YMX9-F1
#
_entry.id   AF-A0A8I2YMX9-F1
#
_cell.length_a   1.000
_cell.length_b   1.000
_cell.length_c   1.000
_cell.angle_alpha   90.00
_cell.angle_beta   90.00
_cell.angle_gamma   90.00
#
_symmetry.space_group_name_H-M   'P 1'
#
loop_
_entity.id
_entity.type
_entity.pdbx_description
1 polymer ?
#
loop_
_entity_poly.entity_id
_entity_poly.type
_entity_poly.pdbx_seq_one_letter_code
_entity_poly.pdbx_strand_id
1 'polypeptide(L)'
;MAARTPLSSRPLDLLYFTFFLIHLPASLLLDCQPLYPPSLVPSFISQLPELYIQFSADPLVGGALGYFGTSNDFTWFKTFLLVEAFFQIPVFILGMKGLWKNSRCIYVLILIYGASTATTTLPCLAVLFNTPITSAETIATGVQSITMSQRYMLLSSYLPFFLVPMLMTIDMATRIAKLVQAGVAVTAERKSQ
;
A
#
# COMPACT_ATOMS: atom_id res chain seq x y z
N MET A 1 15.72 -15.77 -28.45
CA MET A 1 15.03 -15.64 -27.15
C MET A 1 13.54 -15.80 -27.40
N ALA A 2 12.83 -16.67 -26.68
CA ALA A 2 11.38 -16.79 -26.81
C ALA A 2 10.72 -15.42 -26.58
N ALA A 3 9.75 -15.05 -27.41
CA ALA A 3 9.02 -13.80 -27.26
C ALA A 3 8.33 -13.78 -25.88
N ARG A 4 8.65 -12.78 -25.08
CA ARG A 4 8.07 -12.61 -23.74
C ARG A 4 6.57 -12.31 -23.88
N THR A 5 5.73 -13.00 -23.10
CA THR A 5 4.30 -12.64 -22.99
C THR A 5 4.17 -11.21 -22.45
N PRO A 6 3.59 -10.27 -23.22
CA PRO A 6 3.50 -8.88 -22.81
C PRO A 6 2.57 -8.72 -21.59
N LEU A 7 2.71 -7.61 -20.86
CA LEU A 7 1.82 -7.29 -19.72
C LEU A 7 0.37 -7.06 -20.19
N SER A 8 0.18 -6.50 -21.38
CA SER A 8 -1.16 -6.27 -21.97
C SER A 8 -1.98 -7.54 -22.14
N SER A 9 -1.34 -8.71 -22.24
CA SER A 9 -2.02 -10.02 -22.29
C SER A 9 -2.22 -10.66 -20.92
N ARG A 10 -1.80 -10.00 -19.83
CA ARG A 10 -1.87 -10.48 -18.44
C ARG A 10 -2.53 -9.41 -17.57
N PRO A 11 -3.87 -9.27 -17.59
CA PRO A 11 -4.57 -8.13 -17.01
C PRO A 11 -4.31 -7.93 -15.51
N LEU A 12 -4.25 -9.01 -14.72
CA LEU A 12 -3.91 -8.93 -13.30
C LEU A 12 -2.46 -8.47 -13.08
N ASP A 13 -1.51 -8.99 -13.86
CA ASP A 13 -0.10 -8.59 -13.75
C ASP A 13 0.09 -7.13 -14.19
N LEU A 14 -0.70 -6.66 -15.16
CA LEU A 14 -0.73 -5.25 -15.57
C LEU A 14 -1.31 -4.36 -14.46
N LEU A 15 -2.41 -4.78 -13.82
CA LEU A 15 -2.99 -4.09 -12.67
C LEU A 15 -1.95 -3.94 -11.55
N TYR A 16 -1.28 -5.04 -11.18
CA TYR A 16 -0.27 -5.04 -10.12
C TYR A 16 0.95 -4.20 -10.47
N PHE A 17 1.41 -4.29 -11.72
CA PHE A 17 2.53 -3.47 -12.20
C PHE A 17 2.17 -1.97 -12.12
N THR A 18 1.01 -1.59 -12.62
CA THR A 18 0.54 -0.20 -12.57
C THR A 18 0.33 0.27 -11.13
N PHE A 19 -0.22 -0.58 -10.27
CA PHE A 19 -0.37 -0.30 -8.84
C PHE A 19 0.99 0.03 -8.19
N PHE A 20 2.01 -0.80 -8.39
CA PHE A 20 3.36 -0.51 -7.89
C PHE A 20 3.97 0.75 -8.50
N LEU A 21 3.73 1.01 -9.79
CA LEU A 21 4.25 2.16 -10.50
C LEU A 21 3.70 3.48 -9.97
N ILE A 22 2.39 3.56 -9.69
CA ILE A 22 1.75 4.76 -9.16
C ILE A 22 2.02 4.94 -7.66
N HIS A 23 2.17 3.83 -6.92
CA HIS A 23 2.35 3.86 -5.48
C HIS A 23 3.77 4.30 -5.12
N LEU A 24 4.79 3.82 -5.84
CA LEU A 24 6.18 4.18 -5.57
C LEU A 24 6.46 5.70 -5.43
N PRO A 25 6.02 6.58 -6.35
CA PRO A 25 6.22 8.02 -6.17
C PRO A 25 5.41 8.59 -5.00
N ALA A 26 4.19 8.10 -4.75
CA ALA A 26 3.39 8.54 -3.61
C ALA A 26 4.10 8.23 -2.29
N SER A 27 4.56 6.98 -2.13
CA SER A 27 5.32 6.53 -0.95
C SER A 27 6.60 7.32 -0.74
N LEU A 28 7.35 7.60 -1.82
CA LEU A 28 8.60 8.34 -1.72
C LEU A 28 8.38 9.83 -1.40
N LEU A 29 7.33 10.44 -1.94
CA LEU A 29 7.11 11.89 -1.82
C LEU A 29 6.29 12.29 -0.59
N LEU A 30 5.39 11.42 -0.14
CA LEU A 30 4.47 11.68 0.97
C LEU A 30 4.85 10.84 2.21
N ASP A 31 4.76 9.52 2.10
CA ASP A 31 4.80 8.61 3.26
C ASP A 31 6.18 8.50 3.90
N CYS A 32 7.24 8.48 3.09
CA CYS A 32 8.63 8.41 3.55
C CYS A 32 9.25 9.76 3.85
N GLN A 33 8.59 10.87 3.51
CA GLN A 33 9.11 12.21 3.76
C GLN A 33 9.54 12.46 5.22
N PRO A 34 8.81 11.97 6.25
CA PRO A 34 9.19 12.13 7.66
C PRO A 34 10.48 11.38 8.03
N LEU A 35 10.90 10.42 7.21
CA LEU A 35 12.10 9.62 7.43
C LEU A 35 13.34 10.28 6.80
N TYR A 36 13.14 11.28 5.93
CA TYR A 36 14.25 11.97 5.30
C TYR A 36 14.85 13.03 6.22
N PRO A 37 16.18 13.18 6.25
CA PRO A 37 16.77 14.35 6.87
C PRO A 37 16.31 15.60 6.11
N PRO A 38 15.98 16.71 6.80
CA PRO A 38 15.48 17.93 6.16
C PRO A 38 16.38 18.48 5.05
N SER A 39 17.70 18.23 5.11
CA SER A 39 18.67 18.65 4.10
C SER A 39 18.52 17.97 2.74
N LEU A 40 17.81 16.83 2.67
CA LEU A 40 17.62 16.06 1.42
C LEU A 40 16.29 16.36 0.72
N VAL A 41 15.41 17.16 1.32
CA VAL A 41 14.07 17.43 0.79
C VAL A 41 14.02 18.86 0.23
N PRO A 42 13.92 19.05 -1.10
CA PRO A 42 13.70 20.36 -1.69
C PRO A 42 12.44 21.03 -1.13
N SER A 43 12.47 22.35 -1.00
CA SER A 43 11.38 23.14 -0.37
C SER A 43 10.01 22.98 -1.02
N PHE A 44 9.96 22.67 -2.32
CA PHE A 44 8.70 22.36 -3.01
C PHE A 44 8.12 21.01 -2.58
N ILE A 45 8.98 19.99 -2.37
CA ILE A 45 8.56 18.65 -1.96
C ILE A 45 8.14 18.65 -0.48
N SER A 46 8.83 19.44 0.36
CA SER A 46 8.52 19.52 1.80
C SER A 46 7.14 20.09 2.12
N GLN A 47 6.50 20.78 1.15
CA GLN A 47 5.16 21.33 1.30
C GLN A 47 4.05 20.32 0.95
N LEU A 48 4.38 19.20 0.30
CA LEU A 48 3.38 18.24 -0.15
C LEU A 48 2.54 17.63 0.98
N PRO A 49 3.10 17.24 2.15
CA PRO A 49 2.28 16.72 3.24
C PRO A 49 1.33 17.77 3.80
N GLU A 50 1.77 19.02 3.90
CA GLU A 50 0.91 20.10 4.36
C GLU A 50 -0.25 20.35 3.36
N LEU A 51 0.07 20.45 2.07
CA LEU A 51 -0.94 20.58 1.02
C LEU A 51 -1.94 19.42 1.06
N TYR A 52 -1.43 18.19 1.20
CA TYR A 52 -2.24 16.99 1.36
C TYR A 52 -3.22 17.10 2.52
N ILE A 53 -2.75 17.50 3.70
CA ILE A 53 -3.58 17.63 4.89
C ILE A 53 -4.60 18.77 4.75
N GLN A 54 -4.25 19.89 4.11
CA GLN A 54 -5.16 21.01 3.93
C GLN A 54 -6.43 20.62 3.14
N PHE A 55 -6.31 19.80 2.10
CA PHE A 55 -7.50 19.37 1.34
C PHE A 55 -8.13 18.09 1.90
N SER A 56 -7.35 17.16 2.45
CA SER A 56 -7.85 15.85 2.88
C SER A 56 -8.33 15.78 4.32
N ALA A 57 -7.74 16.57 5.21
CA ALA A 57 -7.85 16.40 6.65
C ALA A 57 -7.64 14.94 7.11
N ASP A 58 -6.75 14.19 6.44
CA ASP A 58 -6.49 12.78 6.77
C ASP A 58 -6.06 12.63 8.23
N PRO A 59 -6.88 11.99 9.10
CA PRO A 59 -6.59 11.84 10.52
C PRO A 59 -5.32 11.03 10.78
N LEU A 60 -4.96 10.10 9.90
CA LEU A 60 -3.80 9.21 10.05
C LEU A 60 -2.51 9.94 9.73
N VAL A 61 -2.41 10.50 8.53
CA VAL A 61 -1.22 11.25 8.09
C VAL A 61 -1.08 12.51 8.95
N GLY A 62 -2.18 13.25 9.17
CA GLY A 62 -2.15 14.47 9.97
C GLY A 62 -1.77 14.21 11.43
N GLY A 63 -2.30 13.13 12.02
CA GLY A 63 -1.95 12.71 13.36
C GLY A 63 -0.50 12.22 13.50
N ALA A 64 -0.03 11.42 12.55
CA ALA A 64 1.34 10.89 12.57
C ALA A 64 2.41 11.97 12.37
N LEU A 65 2.12 12.97 11.53
CA LEU A 65 3.02 14.08 11.25
C LEU A 65 2.88 15.25 12.24
N GLY A 66 1.92 15.17 13.17
CA GLY A 66 1.72 16.16 14.22
C GLY A 66 0.93 17.40 13.79
N TYR A 67 0.27 17.38 12.63
CA TYR A 67 -0.58 18.48 12.16
C TYR A 67 -1.84 18.67 13.02
N PHE A 68 -2.27 17.64 13.75
CA PHE A 68 -3.42 17.71 14.67
C PHE A 68 -3.01 17.64 16.15
N GLY A 69 -1.75 17.95 16.45
CA GLY A 69 -1.16 17.86 17.79
C GLY A 69 -0.23 16.66 17.95
N THR A 70 0.50 16.63 19.06
CA THR A 70 1.46 15.56 19.37
C THR A 70 0.82 14.56 20.33
N SER A 71 0.32 13.44 19.81
CA SER A 71 -0.10 12.31 20.62
C SER A 71 0.65 11.03 20.24
N ASN A 72 0.91 10.17 21.23
CA ASN A 72 1.52 8.86 21.01
C ASN A 72 0.57 7.88 20.30
N ASP A 73 -0.68 8.28 20.05
CA ASP A 73 -1.75 7.43 19.53
C ASP A 73 -1.47 6.94 18.11
N PHE A 74 -0.59 7.61 17.35
CA PHE A 74 -0.22 7.25 15.98
C PHE A 74 1.11 6.48 15.89
N THR A 75 1.68 6.03 17.01
CA THR A 75 2.94 5.26 17.00
C THR A 75 2.82 4.00 16.14
N TRP A 76 1.69 3.30 16.21
CA TRP A 76 1.42 2.12 15.37
C TRP A 76 1.38 2.46 13.87
N PHE A 77 0.89 3.64 13.49
CA PHE A 77 0.86 4.04 12.08
C PHE A 77 2.26 4.42 11.60
N LYS A 78 3.06 5.06 12.45
CA LYS A 78 4.47 5.34 12.18
C LYS A 78 5.28 4.05 11.95
N THR A 79 4.98 2.96 12.66
CA THR A 79 5.63 1.68 12.37
C THR A 79 5.22 1.12 11.01
N PHE A 80 3.99 1.35 10.55
CA PHE A 80 3.57 0.98 9.19
C PHE A 80 4.30 1.79 8.12
N LEU A 81 4.54 3.09 8.32
CA LEU A 81 5.38 3.90 7.43
C LEU A 81 6.82 3.36 7.33
N LEU A 82 7.37 2.83 8.43
CA LEU A 82 8.68 2.15 8.40
C LEU A 82 8.61 0.84 7.60
N VAL A 83 7.56 0.04 7.76
CA VAL A 83 7.34 -1.17 6.94
C VAL A 83 7.25 -0.79 5.46
N GLU A 84 6.57 0.31 5.14
CA GLU A 84 6.49 0.81 3.78
C GLU A 84 7.86 1.16 3.22
N ALA A 85 8.64 1.96 3.94
CA ALA A 85 9.95 2.41 3.52
C ALA A 85 10.96 1.25 3.31
N PHE A 86 11.02 0.32 4.25
CA PHE A 86 12.06 -0.71 4.29
C PHE A 86 11.65 -2.05 3.65
N PHE A 87 10.35 -2.31 3.51
CA PHE A 87 9.86 -3.54 2.91
C PHE A 87 9.05 -3.28 1.64
N GLN A 88 8.02 -2.43 1.69
CA GLN A 88 7.11 -2.27 0.55
C GLN A 88 7.79 -1.60 -0.65
N ILE A 89 8.53 -0.52 -0.46
CA ILE A 89 9.22 0.20 -1.55
C ILE A 89 10.21 -0.71 -2.31
N PRO A 90 11.11 -1.46 -1.65
CA PRO A 90 11.92 -2.46 -2.34
C PRO A 90 11.09 -3.48 -3.12
N VAL A 91 9.96 -3.93 -2.56
CA VAL A 91 9.05 -4.86 -3.24
C VAL A 91 8.37 -4.21 -4.45
N PHE A 92 8.04 -2.91 -4.45
CA PHE A 92 7.48 -2.24 -5.64
C PHE A 92 8.44 -2.38 -6.82
N ILE A 93 9.72 -2.11 -6.60
CA ILE A 93 10.76 -2.16 -7.63
C ILE A 93 10.97 -3.60 -8.13
N LEU A 94 11.11 -4.56 -7.20
CA LEU A 94 11.31 -5.96 -7.52
C LEU A 94 10.06 -6.58 -8.18
N GLY A 95 8.88 -6.22 -7.68
CA GLY A 95 7.56 -6.59 -8.18
C GLY A 95 7.37 -6.14 -9.62
N MET A 96 7.58 -4.85 -9.90
CA MET A 96 7.55 -4.32 -11.27
C MET A 96 8.53 -5.06 -12.18
N LYS A 97 9.79 -5.26 -11.76
CA LYS A 97 10.80 -5.98 -12.55
C LYS A 97 10.41 -7.44 -12.82
N GLY A 98 9.87 -8.13 -11.81
CA GLY A 98 9.46 -9.53 -11.89
C GLY A 98 8.23 -9.71 -12.78
N LEU A 99 7.20 -8.89 -12.58
CA LEU A 99 5.98 -8.86 -13.40
C LEU A 99 6.28 -8.48 -14.84
N TRP A 100 7.16 -7.49 -15.06
CA TRP A 100 7.70 -7.17 -16.36
C TRP A 100 8.28 -8.46 -16.94
N LYS A 101 9.34 -9.02 -16.38
CA LYS A 101 10.01 -10.23 -16.90
C LYS A 101 9.16 -11.52 -16.96
N ASN A 102 7.90 -11.50 -16.51
CA ASN A 102 7.03 -12.68 -16.39
C ASN A 102 7.71 -13.80 -15.56
N SER A 103 8.44 -13.40 -14.51
CA SER A 103 9.17 -14.32 -13.65
C SER A 103 8.27 -14.90 -12.57
N ARG A 104 8.17 -16.23 -12.48
CA ARG A 104 7.39 -16.90 -11.44
C ARG A 104 7.99 -16.73 -10.04
N CYS A 105 9.31 -16.45 -9.95
CA CYS A 105 9.98 -16.27 -8.66
C CYS A 105 9.45 -15.06 -7.87
N ILE A 106 8.78 -14.11 -8.53
CA ILE A 106 8.23 -12.93 -7.86
C ILE A 106 6.95 -13.21 -7.08
N TYR A 107 6.28 -14.34 -7.36
CA TYR A 107 4.95 -14.62 -6.78
C TYR A 107 4.98 -14.68 -5.26
N VAL A 108 6.01 -15.30 -4.67
CA VAL A 108 6.15 -15.40 -3.21
C VAL A 108 6.32 -14.02 -2.59
N LEU A 109 7.11 -13.15 -3.22
CA LEU A 109 7.35 -11.80 -2.71
C LEU A 109 6.08 -10.94 -2.80
N ILE A 110 5.33 -11.02 -3.90
CA ILE A 110 4.05 -10.32 -4.08
C ILE A 110 2.99 -10.86 -3.11
N LEU A 111 2.99 -12.17 -2.81
CA LEU A 111 2.11 -12.77 -1.80
C LEU A 111 2.35 -12.15 -0.42
N ILE A 112 3.61 -12.14 0.03
CA ILE A 112 3.99 -11.60 1.35
C ILE A 112 3.65 -10.12 1.42
N TYR A 113 3.97 -9.37 0.36
CA TYR A 113 3.60 -7.97 0.23
C TYR A 113 2.09 -7.76 0.32
N GLY A 114 1.31 -8.50 -0.48
CA GLY A 114 -0.14 -8.38 -0.51
C GLY A 114 -0.77 -8.58 0.87
N ALA A 115 -0.35 -9.62 1.58
CA ALA A 115 -0.85 -9.96 2.90
C ALA A 115 -0.45 -8.91 3.95
N SER A 116 0.82 -8.46 3.91
CA SER A 116 1.33 -7.44 4.81
C SER A 116 0.61 -6.12 4.61
N THR A 117 0.51 -5.62 3.38
CA THR A 117 -0.10 -4.32 3.08
C THR A 117 -1.60 -4.34 3.39
N ALA A 118 -2.33 -5.40 3.04
CA ALA A 118 -3.74 -5.52 3.40
C ALA A 118 -3.95 -5.45 4.93
N THR A 119 -3.04 -6.08 5.69
CA THR A 119 -3.08 -6.09 7.16
C THR A 119 -2.75 -4.72 7.75
N THR A 120 -1.80 -3.97 7.19
CA THR A 120 -1.46 -2.62 7.66
C THR A 120 -2.51 -1.58 7.28
N THR A 121 -3.19 -1.75 6.14
CA THR A 121 -4.22 -0.81 5.67
C THR A 121 -5.59 -1.02 6.35
N LEU A 122 -5.87 -2.21 6.86
CA LEU A 122 -7.15 -2.51 7.52
C LEU A 122 -7.41 -1.63 8.76
N PRO A 123 -6.46 -1.45 9.71
CA PRO A 123 -6.61 -0.50 10.81
C PRO A 123 -6.84 0.94 10.33
N CYS A 124 -6.19 1.35 9.24
CA CYS A 124 -6.38 2.68 8.66
C CYS A 124 -7.82 2.90 8.19
N LEU A 125 -8.40 1.92 7.50
CA LEU A 125 -9.82 1.94 7.12
C LEU A 125 -10.72 2.02 8.36
N ALA A 126 -10.41 1.27 9.42
CA ALA A 126 -11.16 1.33 10.66
C ALA A 126 -11.14 2.74 11.27
N VAL A 127 -9.99 3.43 11.28
CA VAL A 127 -9.88 4.83 11.72
C VAL A 127 -10.76 5.74 10.86
N LEU A 128 -10.70 5.62 9.53
CA LEU A 128 -11.50 6.46 8.63
C LEU A 128 -13.01 6.28 8.81
N PHE A 129 -13.47 5.04 9.02
CA PHE A 129 -14.89 4.76 9.28
C PHE A 129 -15.35 5.29 10.64
N ASN A 130 -14.47 5.30 11.64
CA ASN A 130 -14.78 5.81 12.99
C ASN A 130 -14.51 7.31 13.16
N THR A 131 -13.81 7.96 12.25
CA THR A 131 -13.53 9.41 12.32
C THR A 131 -14.84 10.17 12.15
N PRO A 132 -15.28 11.01 13.10
CA PRO A 132 -16.57 11.72 13.04
C PRO A 132 -16.72 12.60 11.80
N ILE A 133 -17.98 12.80 11.37
CA ILE A 133 -18.29 13.82 10.35
C ILE A 133 -18.38 15.19 11.01
N THR A 134 -17.78 16.19 10.38
CA THR A 134 -17.78 17.57 10.88
C THR A 134 -19.21 18.08 11.07
N SER A 135 -19.53 18.47 12.30
CA SER A 135 -20.80 19.06 12.72
C SER A 135 -20.55 20.20 13.70
N ALA A 136 -21.58 20.98 14.04
CA ALA A 136 -21.46 22.03 15.05
C ALA A 136 -20.95 21.50 16.41
N GLU A 137 -21.32 20.27 16.75
CA GLU A 137 -20.91 19.60 17.99
C GLU A 137 -19.43 19.20 17.98
N THR A 138 -18.95 18.61 16.87
CA THR A 138 -17.53 18.21 16.78
C THR A 138 -16.61 19.42 16.79
N ILE A 139 -17.04 20.53 16.18
CA ILE A 139 -16.32 21.81 16.23
C ILE A 139 -16.31 22.36 17.66
N ALA A 140 -17.46 22.39 18.34
CA ALA A 140 -17.58 22.91 19.70
C ALA A 140 -16.75 22.11 20.72
N THR A 141 -16.62 20.80 20.52
CA THR A 141 -15.86 19.89 21.39
C THR A 141 -14.39 19.75 21.00
N GLY A 142 -13.96 20.34 19.87
CA GLY A 142 -12.58 20.27 19.38
C GLY A 142 -12.14 18.86 18.96
N VAL A 143 -13.09 17.95 18.68
CA VAL A 143 -12.79 16.59 18.23
C VAL A 143 -12.40 16.61 16.76
N GLN A 144 -11.32 15.91 16.41
CA GLN A 144 -10.92 15.75 15.02
C GLN A 144 -12.06 15.12 14.20
N SER A 145 -12.51 15.83 13.17
CA SER A 145 -13.60 15.40 12.30
C SER A 145 -13.31 15.74 10.85
N ILE A 146 -13.92 15.01 9.92
CA ILE A 146 -13.76 15.21 8.48
C ILE A 146 -15.11 15.50 7.83
N THR A 147 -15.12 16.27 6.76
CA THR A 147 -16.34 16.47 5.95
C THR A 147 -16.72 15.19 5.20
N MET A 148 -17.98 15.10 4.73
CA MET A 148 -18.41 13.96 3.90
C MET A 148 -17.61 13.84 2.60
N SER A 149 -17.25 14.95 1.96
CA SER A 149 -16.43 14.94 0.75
C SER A 149 -15.01 14.43 1.03
N GLN A 150 -14.39 14.88 2.13
CA GLN A 150 -13.10 14.37 2.58
C GLN A 150 -13.15 12.87 2.88
N ARG A 151 -14.22 12.40 3.55
CA ARG A 151 -14.40 10.96 3.78
C ARG A 151 -14.47 10.16 2.48
N TYR A 152 -15.23 10.60 1.48
CA TYR A 152 -15.29 9.89 0.20
C TYR A 152 -13.95 9.90 -0.54
N MET A 153 -13.23 11.01 -0.48
CA MET A 153 -11.89 11.13 -1.07
C MET A 153 -10.87 10.22 -0.36
N LEU A 154 -10.90 10.15 0.97
CA LEU A 154 -10.03 9.24 1.73
C LEU A 154 -10.41 7.78 1.49
N LEU A 155 -11.70 7.44 1.45
CA LEU A 155 -12.12 6.07 1.15
C LEU A 155 -11.78 5.68 -0.29
N SER A 156 -11.86 6.60 -1.26
CA SER A 156 -11.47 6.32 -2.65
C SER A 156 -9.98 6.11 -2.82
N SER A 157 -9.14 6.66 -1.93
CA SER A 157 -7.71 6.35 -1.88
C SER A 157 -7.42 5.09 -1.06
N TYR A 158 -7.94 4.93 0.15
CA TYR A 158 -7.57 3.79 1.01
C TYR A 158 -8.18 2.45 0.56
N LEU A 159 -9.39 2.42 -0.02
CA LEU A 159 -10.02 1.16 -0.43
C LEU A 159 -9.24 0.42 -1.53
N PRO A 160 -8.81 1.06 -2.64
CA PRO A 160 -7.94 0.39 -3.61
C PRO A 160 -6.65 -0.17 -3.01
N PHE A 161 -6.06 0.53 -2.04
CA PHE A 161 -4.82 0.13 -1.38
C PHE A 161 -5.02 -1.01 -0.37
N PHE A 162 -6.27 -1.32 -0.01
CA PHE A 162 -6.61 -2.55 0.70
C PHE A 162 -6.99 -3.68 -0.27
N LEU A 163 -7.89 -3.40 -1.21
CA LEU A 163 -8.48 -4.40 -2.10
C LEU A 163 -7.47 -4.98 -3.09
N VAL A 164 -6.58 -4.15 -3.65
CA VAL A 164 -5.58 -4.64 -4.62
C VAL A 164 -4.54 -5.54 -3.95
N PRO A 165 -3.94 -5.20 -2.79
CA PRO A 165 -3.07 -6.12 -2.05
C PRO A 165 -3.78 -7.40 -1.57
N MET A 166 -5.05 -7.31 -1.17
CA MET A 166 -5.84 -8.50 -0.85
C MET A 166 -6.01 -9.41 -2.08
N LEU A 167 -6.30 -8.83 -3.25
CA LEU A 167 -6.37 -9.57 -4.51
C LEU A 167 -5.02 -10.20 -4.89
N MET A 168 -3.92 -9.45 -4.76
CA MET A 168 -2.56 -9.96 -4.97
C MET A 168 -2.29 -11.19 -4.09
N THR A 169 -2.72 -11.15 -2.83
CA THR A 169 -2.56 -12.26 -1.88
C THR A 169 -3.23 -13.52 -2.40
N ILE A 170 -4.52 -13.42 -2.76
CA ILE A 170 -5.32 -14.56 -3.22
C ILE A 170 -4.79 -15.11 -4.56
N ASP A 171 -4.49 -14.22 -5.52
CA ASP A 171 -4.00 -14.61 -6.84
C ASP A 171 -2.62 -15.28 -6.74
N MET A 172 -1.66 -14.69 -6.03
CA MET A 172 -0.33 -15.29 -5.87
C MET A 172 -0.38 -16.61 -5.11
N ALA A 173 -1.17 -16.71 -4.03
CA ALA A 173 -1.36 -17.96 -3.30
C ALA A 173 -1.88 -19.07 -4.23
N THR A 174 -2.88 -18.74 -5.07
CA THR A 174 -3.47 -19.68 -6.02
C THR A 174 -2.46 -20.12 -7.08
N ARG A 175 -1.69 -19.19 -7.66
CA ARG A 175 -0.65 -19.49 -8.65
C ARG A 175 0.47 -20.36 -8.06
N ILE A 176 0.91 -20.06 -6.84
CA ILE A 176 1.92 -20.84 -6.12
C ILE A 176 1.40 -22.24 -5.82
N ALA A 177 0.18 -22.38 -5.29
CA ALA A 177 -0.41 -23.68 -4.98
C ALA A 177 -0.47 -24.59 -6.22
N LYS A 178 -0.85 -24.05 -7.38
CA LYS A 178 -0.83 -24.80 -8.66
C LYS A 178 0.57 -25.28 -9.04
N LEU A 179 1.59 -24.44 -8.85
CA LEU A 179 2.99 -24.82 -9.12
C LEU A 179 3.48 -25.91 -8.17
N VAL A 180 3.11 -25.83 -6.89
CA VAL A 180 3.44 -26.85 -5.88
C VAL A 180 2.76 -28.17 -6.22
N GLN A 181 1.47 -28.16 -6.54
CA GLN A 181 0.72 -29.37 -6.93
C GLN A 181 1.35 -30.05 -8.16
N ALA A 182 1.71 -29.26 -9.19
CA ALA A 182 2.40 -29.79 -10.37
C ALA A 182 3.76 -30.43 -10.01
N GLY A 183 4.53 -29.80 -9.12
CA GLY A 183 5.81 -30.34 -8.66
C GLY A 183 5.66 -31.63 -7.85
N VAL A 184 4.62 -31.72 -7.00
CA VAL A 184 4.29 -32.92 -6.23
C VAL A 184 3.91 -34.08 -7.15
N ALA A 185 3.06 -33.85 -8.16
CA ALA A 185 2.64 -34.87 -9.12
C ALA A 185 3.83 -35.49 -9.86
N VAL A 186 4.73 -34.66 -10.41
CA VAL A 186 5.95 -35.12 -11.10
C VAL A 186 6.86 -35.93 -10.17
N THR A 187 6.94 -35.55 -8.90
CA THR A 187 7.76 -36.28 -7.91
C THR A 187 7.15 -37.63 -7.57
N ALA A 188 5.82 -37.75 -7.54
CA ALA A 188 5.13 -39.00 -7.30
C ALA A 188 5.31 -40.00 -8.46
N GLU A 189 5.16 -39.52 -9.71
CA GLU A 189 5.39 -40.34 -10.91
C GLU A 189 6.81 -40.91 -10.97
N ARG A 190 7.83 -40.10 -10.64
CA ARG A 190 9.23 -40.54 -10.59
C ARG A 190 9.53 -41.59 -9.52
N LYS A 191 8.73 -41.67 -8.45
CA LYS A 191 8.88 -42.70 -7.41
C LYS A 191 8.18 -44.01 -7.76
N SER A 192 7.26 -43.97 -8.71
CA SER A 192 6.52 -45.15 -9.20
C SER A 192 7.16 -45.85 -10.40
N GLN A 193 8.22 -45.26 -10.97
CA GLN A 193 9.06 -45.83 -12.04
C GLN A 193 10.36 -46.38 -11.43
#